data_AF-A0AAN7W2V2-F1
#
_entry.id   AF-A0AAN7W2V2-F1
#
_cell.length_a   1.000
_cell.length_b   1.000
_cell.length_c   1.000
_cell.angle_alpha   90.00
_cell.angle_beta   90.00
_cell.angle_gamma   90.00
#
_symmetry.space_group_name_H-M   'P 1'
#
loop_
_entity.id
_entity.type
_entity.pdbx_description
1 polymer ?
#
loop_
_entity_poly.entity_id
_entity_poly.type
_entity_poly.pdbx_seq_one_letter_code
_entity_poly.pdbx_strand_id
1 'polypeptide(L)'
;MTSIIIIMLTSACISEVATASRQLWSFARDQGVPFSGWLSHVSPGWNIPIRAVFVSVVISTLLSFINIGSYVALNAINSLGVVSLLVSYTVTITCLVWRRLAGAPLPPRKWSLGRFGLAVNFVALAFVLPVLFFAFWPLAKDVTA
;
A
#
# COMPACT_ATOMS: atom_id res chain seq x y z
N MET A 1 -14.45 -14.61 24.31
CA MET A 1 -13.22 -14.50 23.49
C MET A 1 -13.56 -14.24 22.02
N THR A 2 -14.46 -15.01 21.40
CA THR A 2 -14.90 -14.85 20.01
C THR A 2 -15.49 -13.46 19.69
N SER A 3 -16.29 -12.89 20.60
CA SER A 3 -16.90 -11.56 20.40
C SER A 3 -15.86 -10.43 20.25
N ILE A 4 -14.73 -10.51 20.95
CA ILE A 4 -13.66 -9.52 20.85
C ILE A 4 -13.04 -9.57 19.45
N ILE A 5 -12.77 -10.78 18.94
CA ILE A 5 -12.21 -10.98 17.60
C ILE A 5 -13.17 -10.41 16.54
N ILE A 6 -14.48 -10.66 16.66
CA ILE A 6 -15.48 -10.17 15.70
C ILE A 6 -15.54 -8.63 15.67
N ILE A 7 -15.48 -7.98 16.84
CA ILE A 7 -15.51 -6.52 16.93
C ILE A 7 -14.24 -5.93 16.31
N MET A 8 -13.07 -6.47 16.66
CA MET A 8 -11.79 -5.99 16.13
C MET A 8 -11.71 -6.18 14.61
N LEU A 9 -12.12 -7.34 14.11
CA LEU A 9 -12.08 -7.64 12.68
C LEU A 9 -13.01 -6.71 11.88
N THR A 10 -14.24 -6.50 12.37
CA THR A 10 -15.19 -5.57 11.73
C THR A 10 -14.63 -4.15 11.69
N SER A 11 -14.04 -3.68 12.80
CA SER A 11 -13.43 -2.35 12.85
C SER A 11 -12.26 -2.20 11.88
N ALA A 12 -11.40 -3.20 11.78
CA ALA A 12 -10.28 -3.21 10.85
C ALA A 12 -10.77 -3.18 9.40
N CYS A 13 -11.77 -3.99 9.04
CA CYS A 13 -12.34 -3.98 7.69
C CYS A 13 -12.89 -2.61 7.29
N ILE A 14 -13.59 -1.91 8.19
CA ILE A 14 -14.10 -0.56 7.94
C ILE A 14 -12.94 0.42 7.72
N SER A 15 -11.88 0.35 8.55
CA SER A 15 -10.70 1.21 8.42
C SER A 15 -9.93 0.96 7.12
N GLU A 16 -9.78 -0.28 6.69
CA GLU A 16 -9.10 -0.63 5.43
C GLU A 16 -9.88 -0.13 4.21
N VAL A 17 -11.20 -0.35 4.17
CA VAL A 17 -12.05 0.16 3.08
C VAL A 17 -12.06 1.69 3.04
N ALA A 18 -12.07 2.35 4.20
CA ALA A 18 -11.96 3.80 4.28
C ALA A 18 -10.59 4.30 3.79
N THR A 19 -9.51 3.57 4.04
CA THR A 19 -8.16 3.92 3.59
C THR A 19 -8.00 3.73 2.08
N ALA A 20 -8.42 2.56 1.56
CA ALA A 20 -8.37 2.23 0.14
C ALA A 20 -9.18 3.23 -0.71
N SER A 21 -10.39 3.58 -0.26
CA SER A 21 -11.23 4.56 -0.97
C SER A 21 -10.63 5.96 -0.99
N ARG A 22 -9.94 6.39 0.08
CA ARG A 22 -9.20 7.67 0.11
C ARG A 22 -7.97 7.65 -0.79
N GLN A 23 -7.22 6.55 -0.82
CA GLN A 23 -6.09 6.38 -1.73
C GLN A 23 -6.55 6.46 -3.18
N LEU A 24 -7.62 5.73 -3.52
CA LEU A 24 -8.21 5.74 -4.86
C LEU A 24 -8.74 7.12 -5.25
N TRP A 25 -9.41 7.83 -4.34
CA TRP A 25 -9.87 9.20 -4.58
C TRP A 25 -8.71 10.17 -4.79
N SER A 26 -7.64 10.07 -3.98
CA SER A 26 -6.45 10.92 -4.13
C SER A 26 -5.75 10.71 -5.47
N PHE A 27 -5.68 9.45 -5.93
CA PHE A 27 -5.10 9.11 -7.23
C PHE A 27 -6.02 9.53 -8.39
N ALA A 28 -7.34 9.47 -8.21
CA ALA A 28 -8.32 9.98 -9.18
C ALA A 28 -8.26 11.50 -9.34
N ARG A 29 -7.95 12.25 -8.27
CA ARG A 29 -7.72 13.70 -8.33
C ARG A 29 -6.51 14.04 -9.20
N ASP A 30 -5.48 13.19 -9.16
CA ASP A 30 -4.27 13.33 -9.97
C ASP A 30 -4.44 12.77 -11.40
N GLN A 31 -5.69 12.49 -11.84
CA GLN A 31 -6.04 11.94 -13.16
C GLN A 31 -5.39 10.56 -13.46
N GLY A 32 -4.99 9.83 -12.43
CA GLY A 32 -4.25 8.56 -12.56
C GLY A 32 -5.09 7.32 -12.88
N VAL A 33 -6.43 7.43 -12.87
CA VAL A 33 -7.34 6.29 -13.10
C VAL A 33 -8.31 6.55 -14.26
N PRO A 34 -8.72 5.51 -15.01
CA PRO A 34 -9.82 5.63 -15.95
C PRO A 34 -11.08 6.07 -15.17
N PHE A 35 -11.83 7.02 -15.74
CA PHE A 35 -13.00 7.65 -15.09
C PHE A 35 -12.67 8.47 -13.83
N SER A 36 -11.48 9.07 -13.77
CA SER A 36 -11.05 10.05 -12.75
C SER A 36 -12.13 11.06 -12.36
N GLY A 37 -12.86 11.64 -13.32
CA GLY A 37 -13.96 12.58 -13.08
C GLY A 37 -15.16 11.99 -12.33
N TRP A 38 -15.43 10.68 -12.50
CA TRP A 38 -16.51 10.00 -11.79
C TRP A 38 -16.08 9.55 -10.40
N LEU A 39 -14.85 9.05 -10.25
CA LEU A 39 -14.31 8.57 -8.96
C LEU A 39 -13.89 9.70 -8.02
N SER A 40 -13.45 10.85 -8.54
CA SER A 40 -13.06 12.03 -7.75
C SER A 40 -14.26 12.83 -7.22
N HIS A 41 -15.47 12.54 -7.69
CA HIS A 41 -16.67 13.27 -7.30
C HIS A 41 -17.07 12.96 -5.85
N VAL A 42 -17.04 13.99 -5.00
CA VAL A 42 -17.50 13.96 -3.61
C VAL A 42 -18.83 14.69 -3.52
N SER A 43 -19.86 14.03 -2.99
CA SER A 43 -21.19 14.63 -2.85
C SER A 43 -21.16 15.76 -1.80
N PRO A 44 -21.79 16.92 -2.06
CA PRO A 44 -21.87 18.01 -1.09
C PRO A 44 -22.57 17.54 0.20
N GLY A 45 -21.94 17.76 1.36
CA GLY A 45 -22.45 17.37 2.67
C GLY A 45 -21.84 16.10 3.27
N TRP A 46 -21.22 15.24 2.46
CA TRP A 46 -20.53 14.03 2.92
C TRP A 46 -19.06 14.06 2.50
N ASN A 47 -18.13 14.20 3.45
CA ASN A 47 -16.67 14.18 3.19
C ASN A 47 -16.13 12.78 2.80
N ILE A 48 -17.00 11.88 2.33
CA ILE A 48 -16.67 10.50 2.04
C ILE A 48 -16.92 10.26 0.54
N PRO A 49 -15.91 9.82 -0.24
CA PRO A 49 -16.09 9.51 -1.66
C PRO A 49 -16.82 8.17 -1.81
N ILE A 50 -18.17 8.19 -1.74
CA ILE A 50 -19.03 7.00 -1.78
C ILE A 50 -18.75 6.13 -3.03
N ARG A 51 -18.49 6.77 -4.18
CA ARG A 51 -18.17 6.07 -5.44
C ARG A 51 -16.87 5.27 -5.34
N ALA A 52 -15.83 5.85 -4.74
CA ALA A 52 -14.56 5.16 -4.51
C ALA A 52 -14.70 4.02 -3.48
N VAL A 53 -15.55 4.20 -2.46
CA VAL A 53 -15.89 3.13 -1.50
C VAL A 53 -16.55 1.96 -2.22
N PHE A 54 -17.56 2.22 -3.05
CA PHE A 54 -18.25 1.17 -3.80
C PHE A 54 -17.30 0.37 -4.69
N VAL A 55 -16.44 1.06 -5.46
CA VAL A 55 -15.42 0.41 -6.30
C VAL A 55 -14.46 -0.44 -5.45
N SER A 56 -13.99 0.07 -4.31
CA SER A 56 -13.08 -0.66 -3.42
C SER A 56 -13.72 -1.93 -2.85
N VAL A 57 -15.01 -1.86 -2.45
CA VAL A 57 -15.77 -3.01 -1.95
C VAL A 57 -16.01 -4.03 -3.05
N VAL A 58 -16.39 -3.60 -4.26
CA VAL A 58 -16.61 -4.49 -5.40
C VAL A 58 -15.32 -5.24 -5.76
N ILE A 59 -14.19 -4.54 -5.87
CA ILE A 59 -12.89 -5.17 -6.18
C ILE A 59 -12.49 -6.16 -5.07
N SER A 60 -12.65 -5.78 -3.80
CA SER A 60 -12.34 -6.66 -2.66
C SER A 60 -13.21 -7.92 -2.65
N THR A 61 -14.49 -7.79 -3.01
CA THR A 61 -15.43 -8.90 -3.13
C THR A 61 -15.02 -9.84 -4.28
N LEU A 62 -14.64 -9.28 -5.44
CA LEU A 62 -14.14 -10.06 -6.57
C LEU A 62 -12.84 -10.81 -6.24
N LEU A 63 -11.90 -10.19 -5.52
CA LEU A 63 -10.71 -10.86 -5.03
C LEU A 63 -11.05 -11.99 -4.04
N SER A 64 -12.07 -11.80 -3.21
CA SER A 64 -12.52 -12.82 -2.26
C SER A 64 -13.10 -14.05 -2.96
N PHE A 65 -13.73 -13.89 -4.13
CA PHE A 65 -14.21 -15.03 -4.94
C PHE A 65 -13.07 -15.94 -5.44
N ILE A 66 -11.84 -15.44 -5.57
CA ILE A 66 -10.66 -16.26 -5.95
C ILE A 66 -10.41 -17.36 -4.90
N ASN A 67 -10.78 -17.11 -3.64
CA ASN A 67 -10.63 -18.08 -2.55
C ASN A 67 -11.40 -19.39 -2.82
N ILE A 68 -12.51 -19.34 -3.57
CA ILE A 68 -13.31 -20.52 -3.93
C ILE A 68 -12.56 -21.42 -4.91
N GLY A 69 -11.75 -20.85 -5.81
CA GLY A 69 -11.00 -21.61 -6.82
C GLY A 69 -9.67 -22.15 -6.28
N SER A 70 -8.86 -21.31 -5.64
CA SER A 70 -7.58 -21.73 -5.08
C SER A 70 -7.08 -20.78 -3.99
N TYR A 71 -6.85 -21.33 -2.80
CA TYR A 71 -6.20 -20.60 -1.70
C TYR A 71 -4.75 -20.22 -2.03
N VAL A 72 -4.07 -20.98 -2.89
CA VAL A 72 -2.70 -20.70 -3.35
C VAL A 72 -2.68 -19.42 -4.18
N ALA A 73 -3.67 -19.23 -5.06
CA ALA A 73 -3.76 -18.03 -5.89
C ALA A 73 -3.97 -16.76 -5.05
N LEU A 74 -4.84 -16.81 -4.04
CA LEU A 74 -5.04 -15.67 -3.14
C LEU A 74 -3.77 -15.34 -2.33
N ASN A 75 -3.08 -16.36 -1.80
CA ASN A 75 -1.83 -16.16 -1.07
C ASN A 75 -0.73 -15.57 -1.95
N ALA A 76 -0.66 -15.95 -3.23
CA ALA A 76 0.26 -15.36 -4.18
C ALA A 76 -0.03 -13.87 -4.40
N ILE A 77 -1.31 -13.49 -4.58
CA ILE A 77 -1.72 -12.08 -4.73
C ILE A 77 -1.37 -11.27 -3.47
N ASN A 78 -1.67 -11.80 -2.28
CA ASN A 78 -1.34 -11.11 -1.03
C ASN A 78 0.18 -10.91 -0.87
N SER A 79 0.97 -11.93 -1.19
CA SER A 79 2.44 -11.86 -1.16
C SER A 79 2.96 -10.80 -2.13
N LEU A 80 2.41 -10.75 -3.36
CA LEU A 80 2.74 -9.71 -4.34
C LEU A 80 2.37 -8.30 -3.82
N GLY A 81 1.25 -8.15 -3.10
CA GLY A 81 0.87 -6.89 -2.46
C GLY A 81 1.89 -6.40 -1.44
N VAL A 82 2.35 -7.31 -0.55
CA VAL A 82 3.39 -7.00 0.45
C VAL A 82 4.70 -6.61 -0.23
N VAL A 83 5.11 -7.35 -1.27
CA VAL A 83 6.32 -7.06 -2.04
C VAL A 83 6.21 -5.69 -2.73
N SER A 84 5.07 -5.39 -3.34
CA SER A 84 4.83 -4.10 -3.99
C SER A 84 4.95 -2.92 -3.02
N LEU A 85 4.47 -3.09 -1.78
CA LEU A 85 4.59 -2.12 -0.72
C LEU A 85 6.06 -1.93 -0.27
N LEU A 86 6.81 -3.03 -0.11
CA LEU A 86 8.25 -2.98 0.18
C LEU A 86 9.05 -2.28 -0.93
N VAL A 87 8.71 -2.54 -2.20
CA VAL A 87 9.30 -1.85 -3.36
C VAL A 87 9.02 -0.34 -3.28
N SER A 88 7.77 0.05 -3.02
CA SER A 88 7.38 1.47 -2.88
C SER A 88 8.18 2.19 -1.77
N TYR A 89 8.38 1.55 -0.62
CA TYR A 89 9.24 2.08 0.44
C TYR A 89 10.71 2.17 0.02
N THR A 90 11.23 1.16 -0.67
CA THR A 90 12.62 1.17 -1.16
C THR A 90 12.85 2.33 -2.13
N VAL A 91 11.94 2.52 -3.10
CA VAL A 91 12.03 3.59 -4.10
C VAL A 91 11.96 4.97 -3.44
N THR A 92 11.02 5.17 -2.52
CA THR A 92 10.87 6.47 -1.83
C THR A 92 12.07 6.82 -0.96
N ILE A 93 12.61 5.87 -0.19
CA ILE A 93 13.80 6.09 0.65
C ILE A 93 15.04 6.34 -0.23
N THR A 94 15.22 5.56 -1.30
CA THR A 94 16.33 5.73 -2.24
C THR A 94 16.28 7.12 -2.90
N CYS A 95 15.10 7.54 -3.36
CA CYS A 95 14.90 8.88 -3.93
C CYS A 95 15.21 9.98 -2.91
N LEU A 96 14.82 9.81 -1.64
CA LEU A 96 15.12 10.75 -0.58
C LEU A 96 16.64 10.85 -0.29
N VAL A 97 17.34 9.71 -0.27
CA VAL A 97 18.80 9.67 -0.11
C VAL A 97 19.49 10.32 -1.30
N TRP A 98 19.09 9.97 -2.53
CA TRP A 98 19.65 10.55 -3.74
C TRP A 98 19.46 12.07 -3.79
N ARG A 99 18.26 12.57 -3.49
CA ARG A 99 17.97 14.01 -3.48
C ARG A 99 18.78 14.76 -2.41
N ARG A 100 19.06 14.14 -1.26
CA ARG A 100 19.95 14.71 -0.22
C ARG A 100 21.42 14.72 -0.64
N LEU A 101 21.88 13.68 -1.34
CA LEU A 101 23.26 13.59 -1.85
C LEU A 101 23.50 14.54 -3.04
N ALA A 102 22.49 14.73 -3.89
CA ALA A 102 22.52 15.65 -5.02
C ALA A 102 22.45 17.13 -4.63
N GLY A 103 22.31 17.45 -3.33
CA GLY A 103 22.29 18.83 -2.83
C GLY A 103 21.02 19.63 -3.16
N ALA A 104 20.02 19.02 -3.79
CA ALA A 104 18.78 19.71 -4.13
C ALA A 104 17.94 19.98 -2.87
N PRO A 105 17.35 21.19 -2.72
CA PRO A 105 16.51 21.49 -1.57
C PRO A 105 15.33 20.53 -1.51
N LEU A 106 15.16 19.93 -0.33
CA LEU A 106 13.97 19.16 0.00
C LEU A 106 12.77 20.10 0.09
N PRO A 107 11.54 19.65 -0.23
CA PRO A 107 10.32 20.44 -0.06
C PRO A 107 10.21 21.01 1.37
N PRO A 108 9.54 22.16 1.56
CA PRO A 108 9.37 22.76 2.88
C PRO A 108 8.77 21.77 3.86
N ARG A 109 9.48 21.49 4.97
CA ARG A 109 9.10 20.50 5.99
C ARG A 109 8.88 21.19 7.33
N LYS A 110 7.78 20.83 8.02
CA LYS A 110 7.49 21.34 9.37
C LYS A 110 8.45 20.78 10.43
N TRP A 111 9.04 19.62 10.17
CA TRP A 111 9.93 18.94 11.11
C TRP A 111 11.09 18.23 10.42
N SER A 112 12.23 18.14 11.11
CA SER A 112 13.35 17.36 10.64
C SER A 112 14.35 16.89 11.68
N LEU A 113 14.80 15.66 11.48
CA LEU A 113 16.02 15.09 12.06
C LEU A 113 17.34 15.71 11.58
N GLY A 114 17.34 16.69 10.67
CA GLY A 114 18.57 17.27 10.12
C GLY A 114 19.48 16.22 9.48
N ARG A 115 20.74 16.17 9.92
CA ARG A 115 21.78 15.22 9.48
C ARG A 115 21.51 13.77 9.90
N PHE A 116 20.88 13.53 11.05
CA PHE A 116 20.52 12.18 11.50
C PHE A 116 19.53 11.49 10.57
N GLY A 117 18.72 12.25 9.83
CA GLY A 117 17.82 11.67 8.84
C GLY A 117 18.52 10.91 7.71
N LEU A 118 19.78 11.26 7.39
CA LEU A 118 20.54 10.54 6.37
C LEU A 118 21.01 9.17 6.89
N ALA A 119 21.55 9.11 8.11
CA ALA A 119 21.95 7.86 8.75
C ALA A 119 20.76 6.89 8.90
N VAL A 120 19.59 7.40 9.34
CA VAL A 120 18.37 6.60 9.46
C VAL A 120 17.92 6.04 8.11
N ASN A 121 17.96 6.84 7.04
CA ASN A 121 17.60 6.36 5.70
C ASN A 121 18.57 5.28 5.19
N PHE A 122 19.87 5.39 5.48
CA PHE A 122 20.86 4.36 5.12
C PHE A 122 20.62 3.06 5.88
N VAL A 123 20.35 3.13 7.19
CA VAL A 123 19.99 1.94 7.98
C VAL A 123 18.70 1.30 7.46
N ALA A 124 17.70 2.12 7.12
CA ALA A 124 16.46 1.63 6.52
C ALA A 124 16.70 0.93 5.18
N LEU A 125 17.54 1.48 4.29
CA LEU A 125 17.90 0.82 3.03
C LEU A 125 18.68 -0.47 3.26
N ALA A 126 19.64 -0.47 4.18
CA ALA A 126 20.42 -1.66 4.54
C ALA A 126 19.54 -2.79 5.09
N PHE A 127 18.41 -2.44 5.72
CA PHE A 127 17.42 -3.42 6.19
C PHE A 127 16.46 -3.87 5.09
N VAL A 128 15.90 -2.94 4.31
CA VAL A 128 14.85 -3.24 3.33
C VAL A 128 15.41 -3.92 2.08
N LEU A 129 16.64 -3.62 1.64
CA LEU A 129 17.23 -4.22 0.45
C LEU A 129 17.40 -5.76 0.55
N PRO A 130 17.97 -6.33 1.63
CA PRO A 130 18.00 -7.77 1.82
C PRO A 130 16.60 -8.38 1.93
N VAL A 131 15.68 -7.72 2.63
CA VAL A 131 14.30 -8.22 2.78
C VAL A 131 13.61 -8.30 1.42
N LEU A 132 13.79 -7.29 0.57
CA LEU A 132 13.24 -7.27 -0.79
C LEU A 132 13.86 -8.37 -1.65
N PHE A 133 15.19 -8.57 -1.56
CA PHE A 133 15.86 -9.68 -2.23
C PHE A 133 15.30 -11.04 -1.81
N PHE A 134 15.18 -11.28 -0.50
CA PHE A 134 14.61 -12.53 0.03
C PHE A 134 13.12 -12.71 -0.29
N ALA A 135 12.36 -11.63 -0.49
CA ALA A 135 10.95 -11.71 -0.84
C ALA A 135 10.72 -12.17 -2.29
N PHE A 136 11.64 -11.87 -3.20
CA PHE A 136 11.67 -12.45 -4.55
C PHE A 136 12.42 -13.78 -4.62
N TRP A 137 13.17 -14.12 -3.57
CA TRP A 137 13.88 -15.39 -3.49
C TRP A 137 12.86 -16.52 -3.23
N PRO A 138 12.80 -17.54 -4.10
CA PRO A 138 11.83 -18.61 -3.94
C PRO A 138 12.10 -19.39 -2.64
N LEU A 139 11.11 -19.42 -1.74
CA LEU A 139 11.18 -20.21 -0.50
C LEU A 139 11.03 -21.73 -0.73
N ALA A 140 10.47 -22.13 -1.88
CA ALA A 140 10.25 -23.52 -2.23
C ALA A 140 10.73 -23.79 -3.65
N LYS A 141 11.66 -24.75 -3.78
CA LYS A 141 11.81 -25.53 -4.99
C LYS A 141 10.83 -26.69 -4.83
N ASP A 142 9.68 -26.66 -5.51
CA ASP A 142 8.88 -27.87 -5.64
C ASP A 142 9.75 -28.90 -6.35
N VAL A 143 10.25 -29.88 -5.58
CA VAL A 143 10.84 -31.09 -6.14
C VAL A 143 9.66 -31.93 -6.59
N THR A 144 9.04 -31.56 -7.72
CA THR A 144 8.19 -32.50 -8.45
C THR A 144 9.10 -33.60 -8.97
N ALA A 145 8.99 -34.78 -8.34
CA ALA A 145 9.39 -36.05 -8.93
C ALA A 145 8.61 -36.30 -10.23
#